data_AF-A0A1F7BUJ6-F1
#
_entry.id   AF-A0A1F7BUJ6-F1
#
_cell.length_a   1.000
_cell.length_b   1.000
_cell.length_c   1.000
_cell.angle_alpha   90.00
_cell.angle_beta   90.00
_cell.angle_gamma   90.00
#
_symmetry.space_group_name_H-M   'P 1'
#
loop_
_entity.id
_entity.type
_entity.pdbx_description
1 polymer ?
#
loop_
_entity_poly.entity_id
_entity_poly.type
_entity_poly.pdbx_seq_one_letter_code
_entity_poly.pdbx_strand_id
1 'polypeptide(L)'
;MRRALIILGTIAAIPVLLAVLLLGRGIVLQLMGYPVDIPPSELADEIAAENGDPLRCRRLQQTVPTMGPSLAEKRMLCFFLLAQKKKDPSICELLLPSEYGWDCLGTVASLIYTGYGCSSYASGEIYCSSGVRGRNTGIDDCGKYKEADLKYWCYVERTRTLEGVFDCDKIPADPPILRDECQRWYAYKLKDASLCSSIRDGKLRKVCELKVKYRGSGSSAL
;
A
#
# COMPACT_ATOMS: atom_id res chain seq x y z
N MET A 1 -12.08 -38.42 53.49
CA MET A 1 -12.95 -37.26 53.18
C MET A 1 -12.20 -35.93 53.09
N ARG A 2 -11.41 -35.51 54.09
CA ARG A 2 -10.71 -34.20 54.07
C ARG A 2 -9.80 -33.96 52.83
N ARG A 3 -9.07 -34.98 52.36
CA ARG A 3 -8.24 -34.89 51.15
C ARG A 3 -9.06 -34.68 49.86
N ALA A 4 -10.25 -35.27 49.77
CA ALA A 4 -11.12 -35.13 48.60
C ALA A 4 -11.71 -33.71 48.48
N LEU A 5 -12.08 -33.09 49.62
CA LEU A 5 -12.58 -31.72 49.65
C LEU A 5 -11.51 -30.69 49.24
N ILE A 6 -10.26 -30.89 49.63
CA ILE A 6 -9.14 -30.02 49.22
C ILE A 6 -8.91 -30.11 47.72
N ILE A 7 -8.91 -31.32 47.15
CA ILE A 7 -8.71 -31.54 45.70
C ILE A 7 -9.83 -30.87 44.90
N LEU A 8 -11.10 -31.07 45.29
CA LEU A 8 -12.24 -30.41 44.64
C LEU A 8 -12.17 -28.89 44.73
N GLY A 9 -11.77 -28.34 45.89
CA GLY A 9 -11.57 -26.90 46.07
C GLY A 9 -10.47 -26.34 45.14
N THR A 10 -9.34 -27.03 45.02
CA THR A 10 -8.27 -26.60 44.10
C THR A 10 -8.67 -26.66 42.63
N ILE A 11 -9.40 -27.71 42.21
CA ILE A 11 -9.87 -27.85 40.83
C ILE A 11 -10.84 -26.72 40.47
N ALA A 12 -11.71 -26.32 41.40
CA ALA A 12 -12.63 -25.20 41.19
C ALA A 12 -11.93 -23.82 41.20
N ALA A 13 -10.87 -23.65 41.98
CA ALA A 13 -10.16 -22.38 42.10
C ALA A 13 -9.25 -22.07 40.89
N ILE A 14 -8.65 -23.08 40.25
CA ILE A 14 -7.77 -22.92 39.09
C ILE A 14 -8.41 -22.13 37.94
N PRO A 15 -9.61 -22.47 37.41
CA PRO A 15 -10.20 -21.73 36.30
C PRO A 15 -10.53 -20.28 36.68
N VAL A 16 -10.91 -20.02 37.93
CA VAL A 16 -11.18 -18.65 38.42
C VAL A 16 -9.88 -17.84 38.47
N LEU A 17 -8.80 -18.41 39.01
CA LEU A 17 -7.49 -17.75 39.05
C LEU A 17 -6.98 -17.46 37.63
N LEU A 18 -7.11 -18.42 36.71
CA LEU A 18 -6.74 -18.23 35.31
C LEU A 18 -7.55 -17.11 34.64
N ALA A 19 -8.87 -17.07 34.88
CA ALA A 19 -9.72 -15.99 34.36
C ALA A 19 -9.28 -14.62 34.89
N VAL A 20 -8.99 -14.50 36.19
CA VAL A 20 -8.51 -13.25 36.80
C VAL A 20 -7.15 -12.84 36.22
N LEU A 21 -6.22 -13.78 36.02
CA LEU A 21 -4.91 -13.49 35.43
C LEU A 21 -5.03 -13.06 33.96
N LEU A 22 -5.92 -13.68 33.18
CA LEU A 22 -6.17 -13.31 31.78
C LEU A 22 -6.81 -11.92 31.66
N LEU A 23 -7.85 -11.64 32.45
CA LEU A 23 -8.49 -10.33 32.48
C LEU A 23 -7.55 -9.24 33.02
N GLY A 24 -6.80 -9.55 34.09
CA GLY A 24 -5.81 -8.65 34.66
C GLY A 24 -4.72 -8.26 33.68
N ARG A 25 -4.24 -9.21 32.86
CA ARG A 25 -3.25 -8.92 31.81
C ARG A 25 -3.77 -7.92 30.78
N GLY A 26 -5.02 -8.04 30.34
CA GLY A 26 -5.64 -7.10 29.41
C GLY A 26 -5.66 -5.67 29.94
N ILE A 27 -6.08 -5.50 31.20
CA ILE A 27 -6.13 -4.20 31.88
C ILE A 27 -4.72 -3.59 32.00
N VAL A 28 -3.73 -4.37 32.43
CA VAL A 28 -2.34 -3.89 32.56
C VAL A 28 -1.79 -3.42 31.21
N LEU A 29 -2.06 -4.15 30.13
CA LEU A 29 -1.63 -3.76 28.78
C LEU A 29 -2.29 -2.46 28.31
N GLN A 30 -3.59 -2.28 28.56
CA GLN A 30 -4.30 -1.04 28.24
C GLN A 30 -3.74 0.15 29.03
N LEU A 31 -3.44 -0.03 30.32
CA LEU A 31 -2.79 1.00 31.15
C LEU A 31 -1.39 1.39 30.64
N MET A 32 -0.69 0.46 29.99
CA MET A 32 0.59 0.71 29.31
C MET A 32 0.44 1.31 27.90
N GLY A 33 -0.78 1.61 27.45
CA GLY A 33 -1.07 2.20 26.15
C GLY A 33 -1.04 1.21 24.98
N TYR A 34 -1.17 -0.09 25.23
CA TYR A 34 -1.34 -1.08 24.17
C TYR A 34 -2.82 -1.18 23.77
N PRO A 35 -3.16 -1.07 22.47
CA PRO A 35 -4.50 -1.38 22.00
C PRO A 35 -4.73 -2.89 22.13
N VAL A 36 -5.70 -3.28 22.96
CA VAL A 36 -6.04 -4.68 23.25
C VAL A 36 -7.41 -5.01 22.68
N ASP A 37 -7.47 -6.06 21.85
CA ASP A 37 -8.69 -6.60 21.23
C ASP A 37 -9.54 -5.59 20.43
N ILE A 38 -9.00 -4.41 20.11
CA ILE A 38 -9.61 -3.43 19.21
C ILE A 38 -9.58 -3.93 17.75
N PRO A 39 -10.67 -3.78 16.98
CA PRO A 39 -10.66 -4.07 15.55
C PRO A 39 -9.56 -3.27 14.82
N PRO A 40 -8.81 -3.88 13.88
CA PRO A 40 -7.76 -3.18 13.13
C PRO A 40 -8.23 -1.93 12.39
N SER A 41 -9.49 -1.91 11.93
CA SER A 41 -10.10 -0.75 11.27
C SER A 41 -10.30 0.42 12.22
N GLU A 42 -10.82 0.18 13.42
CA GLU A 42 -11.05 1.21 14.43
C GLU A 42 -9.73 1.83 14.89
N LEU A 43 -8.71 1.00 15.14
CA LEU A 43 -7.38 1.51 15.47
C LEU A 43 -6.77 2.33 14.33
N ALA A 44 -6.95 1.92 13.07
CA ALA A 44 -6.48 2.68 11.92
C ALA A 44 -7.22 4.03 11.78
N ASP A 45 -8.53 4.06 12.08
CA ASP A 45 -9.32 5.30 12.12
C ASP A 45 -8.84 6.26 13.21
N GLU A 46 -8.60 5.76 14.42
CA GLU A 46 -8.06 6.54 15.53
C GLU A 46 -6.69 7.15 15.19
N ILE A 47 -5.75 6.33 14.69
CA ILE A 47 -4.41 6.80 14.31
C ILE A 47 -4.51 7.83 13.17
N ALA A 48 -5.40 7.62 12.20
CA ALA A 48 -5.58 8.57 11.10
C ALA A 48 -6.15 9.91 11.58
N ALA A 49 -7.17 9.89 12.44
CA ALA A 49 -7.81 11.09 12.99
C ALA A 49 -6.85 11.94 13.83
N GLU A 50 -5.98 11.29 14.60
CA GLU A 50 -4.99 11.96 15.46
C GLU A 50 -3.69 12.32 14.71
N ASN A 51 -3.58 11.97 13.43
CA ASN A 51 -2.31 11.98 12.69
C ASN A 51 -1.17 11.27 13.46
N GLY A 52 -1.50 10.19 14.17
CA GLY A 52 -0.61 9.47 15.06
C GLY A 52 0.47 8.64 14.34
N ASP A 53 1.36 8.06 15.14
CA ASP A 53 2.43 7.17 14.68
C ASP A 53 1.87 5.84 14.15
N PRO A 54 2.11 5.48 12.87
CA PRO A 54 1.72 4.20 12.30
C PRO A 54 2.20 2.99 13.11
N LEU A 55 3.33 3.09 13.83
CA LEU A 55 3.86 1.99 14.64
C LEU A 55 2.93 1.60 15.81
N ARG A 56 1.90 2.39 16.12
CA ARG A 56 0.80 1.97 17.02
C ARG A 56 0.10 0.71 16.53
N CYS A 57 -0.02 0.49 15.21
CA CYS A 57 -0.55 -0.76 14.65
C CYS A 57 0.28 -1.98 15.11
N ARG A 58 1.61 -1.86 15.22
CA ARG A 58 2.48 -2.95 15.70
C ARG A 58 2.23 -3.31 17.17
N ARG A 59 1.71 -2.37 17.94
CA ARG A 59 1.40 -2.54 19.36
C ARG A 59 0.04 -3.20 19.61
N LEU A 60 -0.74 -3.52 18.56
CA LEU A 60 -1.97 -4.28 18.72
C LEU A 60 -1.68 -5.60 19.47
N GLN A 61 -2.51 -5.90 20.47
CA GLN A 61 -2.47 -7.13 21.26
C GLN A 61 -3.82 -7.84 21.17
N GLN A 62 -3.78 -9.16 21.29
CA GLN A 62 -4.96 -10.01 21.34
C GLN A 62 -4.89 -10.88 22.60
N THR A 63 -5.87 -10.78 23.50
CA THR A 63 -5.83 -11.51 24.78
C THR A 63 -6.35 -12.93 24.66
N VAL A 64 -7.29 -13.16 23.76
CA VAL A 64 -7.92 -14.45 23.52
C VAL A 64 -7.77 -14.89 22.08
N PRO A 65 -7.37 -16.15 21.80
CA PRO A 65 -7.40 -16.69 20.46
C PRO A 65 -8.86 -16.70 19.98
N THR A 66 -9.14 -15.94 18.93
CA THR A 66 -10.45 -15.87 18.27
C THR A 66 -10.45 -16.80 17.07
N MET A 67 -11.62 -17.30 16.64
CA MET A 67 -11.79 -18.00 15.35
C MET A 67 -11.66 -17.04 14.14
N GLY A 68 -10.67 -16.16 14.16
CA GLY A 68 -10.47 -15.11 13.17
C GLY A 68 -8.99 -14.95 12.83
N PRO A 69 -8.62 -13.84 12.15
CA PRO A 69 -7.25 -13.61 11.75
C PRO A 69 -6.31 -13.60 12.96
N SER A 70 -5.10 -14.11 12.75
CA SER A 70 -4.00 -14.05 13.70
C SER A 70 -3.66 -12.60 14.05
N LEU A 71 -2.96 -12.41 15.18
CA LEU A 71 -2.48 -11.10 15.58
C LEU A 71 -1.59 -10.44 14.51
N ALA A 72 -0.78 -11.24 13.80
CA ALA A 72 0.06 -10.74 12.71
C ALA A 72 -0.80 -10.19 11.56
N GLU A 73 -1.81 -10.93 11.12
CA GLU A 73 -2.74 -10.49 10.07
C GLU A 73 -3.52 -9.24 10.48
N LYS A 74 -3.99 -9.18 11.73
CA LYS A 74 -4.65 -7.98 12.27
C LYS A 74 -3.73 -6.74 12.24
N ARG A 75 -2.46 -6.90 12.59
CA ARG A 75 -1.46 -5.82 12.52
C ARG A 75 -1.21 -5.37 11.08
N MET A 76 -1.09 -6.32 10.15
CA MET A 76 -0.91 -6.01 8.73
C MET A 76 -2.11 -5.24 8.17
N LEU A 77 -3.33 -5.70 8.49
CA LEU A 77 -4.57 -5.03 8.10
C LEU A 77 -4.66 -3.61 8.64
N CYS A 78 -4.24 -3.36 9.90
CA CYS A 78 -4.16 -2.02 10.47
C CYS A 78 -3.28 -1.09 9.64
N PHE A 79 -2.05 -1.52 9.28
CA PHE A 79 -1.15 -0.71 8.43
C PHE A 79 -1.75 -0.43 7.05
N PHE A 80 -2.35 -1.44 6.42
CA PHE A 80 -2.97 -1.31 5.11
C PHE A 80 -4.11 -0.29 5.12
N LEU A 81 -5.05 -0.40 6.07
CA LEU A 81 -6.16 0.53 6.21
C LEU A 81 -5.68 1.95 6.53
N LEU A 82 -4.68 2.07 7.40
CA LEU A 82 -4.09 3.36 7.75
C LEU A 82 -3.43 4.03 6.53
N ALA A 83 -2.70 3.26 5.72
CA ALA A 83 -2.06 3.75 4.50
C ALA A 83 -3.09 4.29 3.50
N GLN A 84 -4.22 3.60 3.32
CA GLN A 84 -5.32 4.07 2.47
C GLN A 84 -5.94 5.37 2.99
N LYS A 85 -6.28 5.42 4.28
CA LYS A 85 -6.90 6.59 4.91
C LYS A 85 -6.02 7.83 4.81
N LYS A 86 -4.72 7.70 5.08
CA LYS A 86 -3.75 8.81 4.97
C LYS A 86 -3.29 9.05 3.52
N LYS A 87 -3.61 8.14 2.60
CA LYS A 87 -3.02 8.07 1.25
C LYS A 87 -1.51 8.20 1.32
N ASP A 88 -0.88 7.45 2.21
CA ASP A 88 0.55 7.56 2.53
C ASP A 88 1.26 6.24 2.20
N PRO A 89 2.04 6.20 1.09
CA PRO A 89 2.71 4.99 0.66
C PRO A 89 3.87 4.59 1.59
N SER A 90 4.39 5.49 2.42
CA SER A 90 5.45 5.15 3.38
C SER A 90 4.96 4.15 4.43
N ILE A 91 3.66 4.12 4.72
CA ILE A 91 3.07 3.14 5.64
C ILE A 91 3.07 1.73 5.02
N CYS A 92 2.89 1.61 3.71
CA CYS A 92 3.02 0.34 3.00
C CYS A 92 4.46 -0.21 3.03
N GLU A 93 5.49 0.63 3.23
CA GLU A 93 6.88 0.17 3.40
C GLU A 93 7.03 -0.78 4.60
N LEU A 94 6.19 -0.63 5.63
CA LEU A 94 6.17 -1.51 6.81
C LEU A 94 5.62 -2.92 6.51
N LEU A 95 5.02 -3.11 5.34
CA LEU A 95 4.46 -4.37 4.85
C LEU A 95 5.31 -4.98 3.73
N LEU A 96 6.21 -4.23 3.10
CA LEU A 96 7.07 -4.72 2.04
C LEU A 96 8.22 -5.59 2.61
N PRO A 97 8.64 -6.65 1.88
CA PRO A 97 8.29 -7.00 0.49
C PRO A 97 7.15 -8.02 0.35
N SER A 98 6.28 -8.19 1.35
CA SER A 98 5.19 -9.19 1.28
C SER A 98 4.18 -8.88 0.16
N GLU A 99 3.43 -9.90 -0.29
CA GLU A 99 2.30 -9.72 -1.23
C GLU A 99 1.30 -8.67 -0.72
N TYR A 100 1.04 -8.68 0.59
CA TYR A 100 0.17 -7.71 1.25
C TYR A 100 0.70 -6.27 1.17
N GLY A 101 2.03 -6.10 1.22
CA GLY A 101 2.67 -4.79 1.02
C GLY A 101 2.56 -4.29 -0.41
N TRP A 102 2.61 -5.18 -1.40
CA TRP A 102 2.38 -4.82 -2.81
C TRP A 102 0.94 -4.41 -3.08
N ASP A 103 -0.02 -5.12 -2.50
CA ASP A 103 -1.44 -4.77 -2.58
C ASP A 103 -1.75 -3.42 -1.90
N CYS A 104 -1.16 -3.17 -0.73
CA CYS A 104 -1.19 -1.86 -0.05
C CYS A 104 -0.72 -0.75 -0.98
N LEU A 105 0.47 -0.93 -1.56
CA LEU A 105 1.10 0.09 -2.39
C LEU A 105 0.31 0.34 -3.69
N GLY A 106 -0.25 -0.73 -4.29
CA GLY A 106 -1.13 -0.64 -5.44
C GLY A 106 -2.39 0.16 -5.14
N THR A 107 -3.06 -0.14 -4.02
CA THR A 107 -4.28 0.57 -3.60
C THR A 107 -4.00 2.02 -3.23
N VAL A 108 -2.95 2.31 -2.47
CA VAL A 108 -2.59 3.70 -2.13
C VAL A 108 -2.23 4.48 -3.40
N ALA A 109 -1.50 3.88 -4.33
CA ALA A 109 -1.17 4.52 -5.61
C ALA A 109 -2.42 4.88 -6.42
N SER A 110 -3.45 4.01 -6.47
CA SER A 110 -4.69 4.32 -7.19
C SER A 110 -5.49 5.44 -6.52
N LEU A 111 -5.44 5.55 -5.18
CA LEU A 111 -6.09 6.63 -4.43
C LEU A 111 -5.38 7.99 -4.57
N ILE A 112 -4.07 7.98 -4.83
CA ILE A 112 -3.27 9.20 -5.12
C ILE A 112 -3.47 9.63 -6.57
N TYR A 113 -3.61 8.68 -7.49
CA TYR A 113 -3.70 8.96 -8.92
C TYR A 113 -5.12 9.41 -9.33
N THR A 114 -5.39 10.72 -9.33
CA THR A 114 -6.73 11.29 -9.56
C THR A 114 -7.12 11.51 -11.03
N GLY A 115 -6.72 10.61 -11.94
CA GLY A 115 -7.50 10.44 -13.18
C GLY A 115 -7.07 11.23 -14.43
N TYR A 116 -5.77 11.30 -14.71
CA TYR A 116 -5.28 11.51 -16.10
C TYR A 116 -4.50 10.29 -16.53
N GLY A 117 -5.20 9.21 -16.86
CA GLY A 117 -4.58 7.99 -17.34
C GLY A 117 -5.22 7.61 -18.65
N CYS A 118 -4.40 7.15 -19.58
CA CYS A 118 -4.94 6.33 -20.65
C CYS A 118 -4.59 4.86 -20.39
N SER A 119 -5.40 3.96 -20.92
CA SER A 119 -5.13 2.53 -20.91
C SER A 119 -4.92 2.08 -22.35
N SER A 120 -3.81 1.36 -22.58
CA SER A 120 -3.55 0.67 -23.84
C SER A 120 -4.13 -0.74 -23.76
N TYR A 121 -4.97 -1.11 -24.72
CA TYR A 121 -5.55 -2.45 -24.82
C TYR A 121 -4.79 -3.32 -25.82
N ALA A 122 -4.92 -4.65 -25.69
CA ALA A 122 -4.35 -5.60 -26.64
C ALA A 122 -4.91 -5.42 -28.07
N SER A 123 -6.09 -4.82 -28.22
CA SER A 123 -6.66 -4.40 -29.51
C SER A 123 -5.87 -3.29 -30.20
N GLY A 124 -4.89 -2.71 -29.51
CA GLY A 124 -4.20 -1.50 -29.95
C GLY A 124 -5.10 -0.27 -29.83
N GLU A 125 -6.09 -0.25 -28.94
CA GLU A 125 -6.85 0.97 -28.64
C GLU A 125 -6.29 1.65 -27.39
N ILE A 126 -6.36 2.98 -27.37
CA ILE A 126 -6.01 3.82 -26.23
C ILE A 126 -7.28 4.50 -25.74
N TYR A 127 -7.63 4.29 -24.48
CA TYR A 127 -8.77 4.95 -23.82
C TYR A 127 -8.26 5.88 -22.73
N CYS A 128 -8.48 7.18 -22.85
CA CYS A 128 -8.13 8.15 -21.84
C CYS A 128 -9.32 8.46 -20.92
N SER A 129 -9.04 8.74 -19.65
CA SER A 129 -10.05 9.14 -18.65
C SER A 129 -10.82 10.42 -19.04
N SER A 130 -10.26 11.25 -19.93
CA SER A 130 -10.95 12.40 -20.54
C SER A 130 -12.07 12.01 -21.52
N GLY A 131 -12.30 10.71 -21.74
CA GLY A 131 -13.25 10.19 -22.72
C GLY A 131 -12.70 10.13 -24.15
N VAL A 132 -11.47 10.62 -24.34
CA VAL A 132 -10.77 10.54 -25.64
C VAL A 132 -10.40 9.10 -25.94
N ARG A 133 -10.69 8.66 -27.17
CA ARG A 133 -10.37 7.33 -27.69
C ARG A 133 -9.55 7.46 -28.96
N GLY A 134 -8.53 6.64 -29.09
CA GLY A 134 -7.71 6.59 -30.30
C GLY A 134 -7.29 5.17 -30.64
N ARG A 135 -7.15 4.89 -31.94
CA ARG A 135 -6.40 3.70 -32.37
C ARG A 135 -4.92 3.98 -32.17
N ASN A 136 -4.19 3.01 -31.63
CA ASN A 136 -2.75 3.01 -31.56
C ASN A 136 -2.20 2.89 -32.99
N THR A 137 -2.00 4.02 -33.64
CA THR A 137 -1.58 4.11 -35.05
C THR A 137 -0.06 4.01 -35.22
N GLY A 138 0.64 3.64 -34.15
CA GLY A 138 2.08 3.49 -34.10
C GLY A 138 2.64 4.22 -32.89
N ILE A 139 3.17 3.44 -31.94
CA ILE A 139 4.00 3.95 -30.85
C ILE A 139 5.24 4.69 -31.37
N ASP A 140 5.59 4.49 -32.64
CA ASP A 140 6.78 5.07 -33.29
C ASP A 140 6.66 6.58 -33.59
N ASP A 141 5.44 7.10 -33.76
CA ASP A 141 5.22 8.49 -34.14
C ASP A 141 4.00 9.10 -33.41
N CYS A 142 4.27 9.70 -32.25
CA CYS A 142 3.25 10.38 -31.46
C CYS A 142 2.72 11.66 -32.13
N GLY A 143 3.36 12.16 -33.19
CA GLY A 143 2.89 13.33 -33.95
C GLY A 143 1.57 13.09 -34.69
N LYS A 144 1.18 11.82 -34.89
CA LYS A 144 -0.06 11.44 -35.58
C LYS A 144 -1.32 11.73 -34.77
N TYR A 145 -1.22 11.86 -33.44
CA TYR A 145 -2.36 12.15 -32.59
C TYR A 145 -2.67 13.66 -32.58
N LYS A 146 -3.91 14.02 -32.91
CA LYS A 146 -4.36 15.42 -32.87
C LYS A 146 -4.65 15.87 -31.44
N GLU A 147 -5.18 14.96 -30.63
CA GLU A 147 -5.55 15.17 -29.25
C GLU A 147 -4.31 15.11 -28.36
N ALA A 148 -4.11 16.16 -27.56
CA ALA A 148 -2.94 16.30 -26.70
C ALA A 148 -2.79 15.12 -25.73
N ASP A 149 -3.89 14.64 -25.15
CA ASP A 149 -3.90 13.50 -24.21
C ASP A 149 -3.33 12.23 -24.85
N LEU A 150 -3.78 11.89 -26.06
CA LEU A 150 -3.30 10.73 -26.81
C LEU A 150 -1.83 10.90 -27.21
N LYS A 151 -1.46 12.10 -27.65
CA LYS A 151 -0.08 12.44 -28.01
C LYS A 151 0.88 12.29 -26.82
N TYR A 152 0.53 12.82 -25.66
CA TYR A 152 1.37 12.75 -24.47
C TYR A 152 1.41 11.34 -23.89
N TRP A 153 0.28 10.62 -23.89
CA TRP A 153 0.26 9.22 -23.50
C TRP A 153 1.13 8.34 -24.40
N CYS A 154 1.17 8.62 -25.69
CA CYS A 154 2.10 7.95 -26.61
C CYS A 154 3.56 8.12 -26.17
N TYR A 155 3.99 9.31 -25.71
CA TYR A 155 5.34 9.50 -25.16
C TYR A 155 5.59 8.71 -23.86
N VAL A 156 4.57 8.59 -22.99
CA VAL A 156 4.61 7.74 -21.79
C VAL A 156 4.84 6.28 -22.19
N GLU A 157 4.04 5.75 -23.11
CA GLU A 157 4.12 4.36 -23.55
C GLU A 157 5.42 4.05 -24.29
N ARG A 158 5.92 4.97 -25.13
CA ARG A 158 7.26 4.86 -25.74
C ARG A 158 8.34 4.72 -24.69
N THR A 159 8.33 5.62 -23.70
CA THR A 159 9.29 5.59 -22.59
C THR A 159 9.18 4.31 -21.78
N ARG A 160 7.98 3.76 -21.63
CA ARG A 160 7.73 2.52 -20.90
C ARG A 160 8.22 1.27 -21.63
N THR A 161 8.03 1.20 -22.95
CA THR A 161 8.14 -0.05 -23.73
C THR A 161 9.39 -0.12 -24.61
N LEU A 162 9.86 0.99 -25.17
CA LEU A 162 11.00 1.02 -26.07
C LEU A 162 12.32 1.10 -25.29
N GLU A 163 13.27 0.24 -25.63
CA GLU A 163 14.60 0.24 -25.04
C GLU A 163 15.37 1.52 -25.39
N GLY A 164 16.11 2.09 -24.43
CA GLY A 164 16.90 3.31 -24.62
C GLY A 164 16.10 4.60 -24.84
N VAL A 165 14.76 4.56 -24.96
CA VAL A 165 13.94 5.75 -25.20
C VAL A 165 13.55 6.45 -23.91
N PHE A 166 13.72 7.77 -23.88
CA PHE A 166 13.24 8.69 -22.83
C PHE A 166 12.59 9.91 -23.48
N ASP A 167 11.26 9.97 -23.43
CA ASP A 167 10.47 11.02 -24.10
C ASP A 167 9.69 11.89 -23.09
N CYS A 168 9.95 11.76 -21.78
CA CYS A 168 9.20 12.49 -20.76
C CYS A 168 9.35 14.02 -20.84
N ASP A 169 10.41 14.52 -21.48
CA ASP A 169 10.61 15.97 -21.71
C ASP A 169 9.76 16.52 -22.87
N LYS A 170 9.16 15.64 -23.68
CA LYS A 170 8.19 16.03 -24.72
C LYS A 170 6.78 16.25 -24.16
N ILE A 171 6.55 15.90 -22.88
CA ILE A 171 5.30 16.12 -22.17
C ILE A 171 5.39 17.47 -21.44
N PRO A 172 4.42 18.38 -21.62
CA PRO A 172 4.39 19.63 -20.87
C PRO A 172 4.48 19.42 -19.36
N ALA A 173 5.08 20.37 -18.65
CA ALA A 173 5.21 20.30 -17.19
C ALA A 173 3.87 20.50 -16.45
N ASP A 174 2.83 20.96 -17.15
CA ASP A 174 1.49 21.19 -16.63
C ASP A 174 0.44 20.56 -17.58
N PRO A 175 -0.44 19.66 -17.10
CA PRO A 175 -0.48 19.11 -15.75
C PRO A 175 0.71 18.17 -15.44
N PRO A 176 1.21 18.15 -14.19
CA PRO A 176 2.41 17.38 -13.84
C PRO A 176 2.23 15.88 -13.96
N ILE A 177 0.99 15.40 -13.83
CA ILE A 177 0.68 14.00 -13.56
C ILE A 177 1.15 13.08 -14.69
N LEU A 178 1.03 13.50 -15.96
CA LEU A 178 1.50 12.71 -17.11
C LEU A 178 3.02 12.65 -17.17
N ARG A 179 3.69 13.75 -16.83
CA ARG A 179 5.16 13.80 -16.78
C ARG A 179 5.68 12.96 -15.62
N ASP A 180 5.10 13.09 -14.43
CA ASP A 180 5.41 12.28 -13.25
C ASP A 180 5.20 10.78 -13.53
N GLU A 181 4.12 10.42 -14.21
CA GLU A 181 3.83 9.06 -14.65
C GLU A 181 4.88 8.53 -15.64
N CYS A 182 5.30 9.36 -16.60
CA CYS A 182 6.37 9.02 -17.54
C CYS A 182 7.70 8.76 -16.81
N GLN A 183 8.09 9.67 -15.91
CA GLN A 183 9.31 9.53 -15.10
C GLN A 183 9.29 8.25 -14.27
N ARG A 184 8.13 7.95 -13.67
CA ARG A 184 7.90 6.72 -12.91
C ARG A 184 8.12 5.47 -13.76
N TRP A 185 7.54 5.41 -14.97
CA TRP A 185 7.76 4.28 -15.88
C TRP A 185 9.21 4.15 -16.32
N TYR A 186 9.90 5.27 -16.54
CA TYR A 186 11.31 5.26 -16.88
C TYR A 186 12.18 4.69 -15.74
N ALA A 187 11.95 5.15 -14.51
CA ALA A 187 12.61 4.61 -13.31
C ALA A 187 12.36 3.10 -13.16
N TYR A 188 11.12 2.65 -13.42
CA TYR A 188 10.75 1.23 -13.40
C TYR A 188 11.43 0.41 -14.47
N LYS A 189 11.58 0.97 -15.67
CA LYS A 189 12.25 0.33 -16.80
C LYS A 189 13.74 0.12 -16.50
N LEU A 190 14.40 1.15 -15.98
CA LEU A 190 15.83 1.11 -15.64
C LEU A 190 16.14 0.48 -14.29
N LYS A 191 15.11 0.25 -13.46
CA LYS A 191 15.24 -0.23 -12.07
C LYS A 191 16.16 0.67 -11.23
N ASP A 192 16.12 1.98 -11.46
CA ASP A 192 16.91 2.98 -10.74
C ASP A 192 16.01 3.93 -9.96
N ALA A 193 16.09 3.87 -8.63
CA ALA A 193 15.27 4.66 -7.73
C ALA A 193 15.67 6.14 -7.71
N SER A 194 16.92 6.47 -8.08
CA SER A 194 17.39 7.86 -8.15
C SER A 194 16.60 8.68 -9.19
N LEU A 195 16.10 8.02 -10.24
CA LEU A 195 15.27 8.61 -11.27
C LEU A 195 13.87 9.01 -10.77
N CYS A 196 13.41 8.46 -9.65
CA CYS A 196 12.15 8.89 -9.03
C CYS A 196 12.22 10.33 -8.48
N SER A 197 13.43 10.89 -8.27
CA SER A 197 13.61 12.25 -7.74
C SER A 197 13.02 13.35 -8.62
N SER A 198 12.85 13.08 -9.92
CA SER A 198 12.25 14.01 -10.89
C SER A 198 10.72 14.10 -10.79
N ILE A 199 10.08 13.18 -10.06
CA ILE A 199 8.63 13.18 -9.83
C ILE A 199 8.29 14.30 -8.84
N ARG A 200 7.38 15.20 -9.26
CA ARG A 200 6.99 16.38 -8.50
C ARG A 200 6.09 16.03 -7.32
N ASP A 201 5.11 15.16 -7.51
CA ASP A 201 4.24 14.72 -6.43
C ASP A 201 5.01 13.82 -5.44
N GLY A 202 5.15 14.27 -4.19
CA GLY A 202 5.93 13.56 -3.18
C GLY A 202 5.41 12.16 -2.84
N LYS A 203 4.09 11.93 -2.97
CA LYS A 203 3.49 10.62 -2.70
C LYS A 203 3.72 9.67 -3.88
N LEU A 204 3.52 10.13 -5.13
CA LEU A 204 3.86 9.34 -6.32
C LEU A 204 5.35 9.03 -6.39
N ARG A 205 6.20 9.98 -6.01
CA ARG A 205 7.65 9.78 -5.88
C ARG A 205 7.95 8.65 -4.90
N LYS A 206 7.37 8.67 -3.71
CA LYS A 206 7.56 7.61 -2.71
C LYS A 206 7.04 6.25 -3.21
N VAL A 207 5.92 6.21 -3.94
CA VAL A 207 5.46 4.98 -4.61
C VAL A 207 6.51 4.47 -5.60
N CYS A 208 7.07 5.37 -6.43
CA CYS A 208 8.12 5.03 -7.39
C CYS A 208 9.34 4.42 -6.69
N GLU A 209 9.86 5.10 -5.66
CA GLU A 209 11.04 4.66 -4.89
C GLU A 209 10.83 3.26 -4.30
N LEU A 210 9.68 3.03 -3.66
CA LEU A 210 9.36 1.73 -3.06
C LEU A 210 9.24 0.64 -4.12
N LYS A 211 8.53 0.89 -5.23
CA LYS A 211 8.41 -0.11 -6.29
C LYS A 211 9.77 -0.46 -6.89
N VAL A 212 10.63 0.52 -7.19
CA VAL A 212 11.97 0.22 -7.72
C VAL A 212 12.81 -0.55 -6.71
N LYS A 213 12.87 -0.08 -5.46
CA LYS A 213 13.66 -0.68 -4.37
C LYS A 213 13.33 -2.16 -4.15
N TYR A 214 12.05 -2.53 -4.16
CA TYR A 214 11.61 -3.88 -3.81
C TYR A 214 11.30 -4.80 -5.01
N ARG A 215 11.27 -4.30 -6.25
CA ARG A 215 10.97 -5.12 -7.44
C ARG A 215 12.01 -6.20 -7.72
N GLY A 216 13.25 -6.02 -7.28
CA GLY A 216 14.31 -7.03 -7.38
C GLY A 216 14.19 -8.19 -6.38
N SER A 217 13.49 -7.98 -5.25
CA SER A 217 13.42 -8.97 -4.17
C SER A 217 12.32 -10.04 -4.32
N GLY A 218 11.39 -9.87 -5.27
CA GLY A 218 10.21 -10.74 -5.40
C GLY A 218 10.18 -11.65 -6.64
N SER A 219 11.14 -11.54 -7.57
CA SER A 219 11.05 -12.21 -8.88
C SER A 219 11.93 -13.46 -9.02
N SER A 220 12.45 -14.01 -7.91
CA SER A 220 13.32 -15.20 -7.92
C SER A 220 12.67 -16.45 -7.32
N ALA A 221 11.35 -16.46 -7.10
CA ALA A 221 10.65 -17.54 -6.41
C ALA A 221 9.34 -17.99 -7.10
N LEU A 222 9.30 -17.94 -8.44
CA LEU A 222 8.28 -18.60 -9.26
C LEU A 222 8.95 -19.40 -10.38
#